data_AF-A0A945V9R2-F1
#
_entry.id   AF-A0A945V9R2-F1
#
_cell.length_a   1.000
_cell.length_b   1.000
_cell.length_c   1.000
_cell.angle_alpha   90.00
_cell.angle_beta   90.00
_cell.angle_gamma   90.00
#
_symmetry.space_group_name_H-M   'P 1'
#
loop_
_entity.id
_entity.type
_entity.pdbx_description
1 polymer ?
#
loop_
_entity_poly.entity_id
_entity_poly.type
_entity_poly.pdbx_seq_one_letter_code
_entity_poly.pdbx_strand_id
1 'polypeptide(L)'
;FVTGSHKWDLHPPSGTFNAPDDYKKELKIYAKNNNKTLNIVGVNVPAGGVSFHHGLTWHGSGLNNSQNHRRALVAHCVPDDAKFHPTNCGGTGRIYRKYKMNNTDELNESFFPILWQDK
;
A
#
# COMPACT_ATOMS: atom_id res chain seq x y z
N PHE A 1 11.34 -3.17 -0.98
CA PHE A 1 11.00 -1.76 -1.28
C PHE A 1 11.87 -1.25 -2.41
N VAL A 2 11.42 -0.22 -3.12
CA VAL A 2 12.28 0.54 -4.04
C VAL A 2 12.61 1.87 -3.39
N THR A 3 13.88 2.07 -3.05
CA THR A 3 14.34 3.26 -2.32
C THR A 3 14.01 4.53 -3.11
N GLY A 4 13.42 5.53 -2.44
CA GLY A 4 13.06 6.82 -3.06
C GLY A 4 11.83 6.80 -3.96
N SER A 5 11.22 5.64 -4.22
CA SER A 5 10.09 5.54 -5.15
C SER A 5 8.80 6.25 -4.71
N HIS A 6 8.67 6.59 -3.42
CA HIS A 6 7.59 7.43 -2.92
C HIS A 6 7.58 8.85 -3.51
N LYS A 7 8.68 9.29 -4.13
CA LYS A 7 8.82 10.57 -4.83
C LYS A 7 8.55 10.46 -6.33
N TRP A 8 8.13 9.30 -6.82
CA TRP A 8 7.75 9.11 -8.22
C TRP A 8 6.27 9.42 -8.43
N ASP A 9 5.87 9.55 -9.68
CA ASP A 9 4.48 9.84 -10.04
C ASP A 9 3.57 8.65 -9.73
N LEU A 10 2.30 8.97 -9.45
CA LEU A 10 1.28 7.96 -9.23
C LEU A 10 1.14 7.08 -10.48
N HIS A 11 1.29 5.77 -10.28
CA HIS A 11 1.09 4.79 -11.34
C HIS A 11 -0.14 3.94 -11.02
N PRO A 12 -1.16 3.92 -11.90
CA PRO A 12 -2.30 3.04 -11.70
C PRO A 12 -1.83 1.57 -11.80
N PRO A 13 -2.36 0.67 -10.97
CA PRO A 13 -2.03 -0.74 -11.08
C PRO A 13 -2.52 -1.30 -12.42
N SER A 14 -1.66 -2.06 -13.09
CA SER A 14 -1.95 -2.83 -14.30
C SER A 14 -2.00 -4.32 -13.95
N GLY A 15 -3.12 -4.98 -14.23
CA GLY A 15 -3.27 -6.42 -14.04
C GLY A 15 -3.56 -6.89 -12.60
N THR A 16 -3.30 -8.18 -12.35
CA THR A 16 -3.62 -8.84 -11.08
C THR A 16 -2.56 -8.53 -10.02
N PHE A 17 -2.95 -7.86 -8.94
CA PHE A 17 -2.05 -7.53 -7.83
C PHE A 17 -1.61 -8.77 -7.03
N ASN A 18 -2.45 -9.80 -6.96
CA ASN A 18 -2.22 -10.98 -6.15
C ASN A 18 -1.49 -12.07 -6.96
N ALA A 19 -0.26 -12.38 -6.54
CA ALA A 19 0.54 -13.52 -7.00
C ALA A 19 0.68 -13.67 -8.53
N PRO A 20 1.09 -12.63 -9.28
CA PRO A 20 1.48 -12.79 -10.68
C PRO A 20 2.80 -13.57 -10.81
N ASP A 21 3.02 -14.21 -11.96
CA ASP A 21 4.25 -14.97 -12.26
C ASP A 21 5.53 -14.11 -12.13
N ASP A 22 5.51 -12.88 -12.67
CA ASP A 22 6.54 -11.86 -12.43
C ASP A 22 5.95 -10.66 -11.68
N TYR A 23 5.99 -10.74 -10.34
CA TYR A 23 5.58 -9.66 -9.45
C TYR A 23 6.40 -8.36 -9.56
N LYS A 24 7.50 -8.36 -10.34
CA LYS A 24 8.29 -7.16 -10.62
C LYS A 24 8.05 -6.59 -12.01
N LYS A 25 7.21 -7.22 -12.84
CA LYS A 25 6.99 -6.83 -14.24
C LYS A 25 6.62 -5.35 -14.38
N GLU A 26 5.56 -4.92 -13.70
CA GLU A 26 5.06 -3.54 -13.79
C GLU A 26 6.06 -2.53 -13.24
N LEU A 27 6.78 -2.87 -12.16
CA LEU A 27 7.86 -2.05 -11.64
C LEU A 27 8.97 -1.83 -12.68
N LYS A 28 9.41 -2.90 -13.36
CA LYS A 28 10.45 -2.83 -14.40
C LYS A 28 9.99 -1.98 -15.59
N ILE A 29 8.73 -2.14 -16.02
CA ILE A 29 8.14 -1.36 -17.12
C ILE A 29 8.08 0.11 -16.74
N TYR A 30 7.53 0.44 -15.57
CA TYR A 30 7.43 1.80 -15.08
C TYR A 30 8.80 2.47 -14.99
N ALA A 31 9.78 1.80 -14.39
CA ALA A 31 11.12 2.35 -14.21
C ALA A 31 11.82 2.61 -15.56
N LYS A 32 11.69 1.67 -16.51
CA LYS A 32 12.23 1.84 -17.87
C LYS A 32 11.59 3.03 -18.59
N ASN A 33 10.25 3.11 -18.58
CA ASN A 33 9.53 4.15 -19.32
C ASN A 33 9.72 5.56 -18.72
N ASN A 34 10.05 5.65 -17.44
CA ASN A 34 10.19 6.92 -16.72
C ASN A 34 11.65 7.23 -16.32
N ASN A 35 12.63 6.56 -16.94
CA ASN A 35 14.06 6.73 -16.67
C ASN A 35 14.41 6.68 -15.17
N LYS A 36 13.78 5.77 -14.41
CA LYS A 36 14.05 5.59 -12.98
C LYS A 36 15.09 4.49 -12.78
N THR A 37 16.06 4.76 -11.91
CA THR A 37 17.01 3.73 -11.45
C THR A 37 16.35 2.87 -10.38
N LEU A 38 16.35 1.55 -10.59
CA LEU A 38 15.82 0.60 -9.61
C LEU A 38 16.85 0.29 -8.52
N ASN A 39 16.66 0.87 -7.34
CA ASN A 39 17.36 0.45 -6.13
C ASN A 39 16.40 -0.35 -5.24
N ILE A 40 16.36 -1.67 -5.44
CA ILE A 40 15.47 -2.59 -4.70
C ILE A 40 16.18 -3.06 -3.43
N VAL A 41 15.61 -2.74 -2.27
CA VAL A 41 16.14 -3.12 -0.95
C VAL A 41 15.16 -4.02 -0.21
N GLY A 42 15.68 -5.12 0.33
CA GLY A 42 14.96 -6.02 1.24
C GLY A 42 15.03 -5.52 2.68
N VAL A 43 13.96 -5.75 3.44
CA VAL A 43 13.93 -5.46 4.88
C VAL A 43 13.59 -6.75 5.61
N ASN A 44 14.49 -7.21 6.46
CA ASN A 44 14.27 -8.37 7.31
C ASN A 44 13.68 -7.89 8.64
N VAL A 45 12.46 -8.33 8.92
CA VAL A 45 11.73 -7.92 10.12
C VAL A 45 11.65 -9.13 11.06
N PRO A 46 12.29 -9.09 12.25
CA PRO A 46 12.14 -10.15 13.23
C PRO A 46 10.71 -10.19 13.80
N ALA A 47 10.35 -11.27 14.50
CA ALA A 47 9.07 -11.33 15.20
C ALA A 47 8.94 -10.16 16.20
N GLY A 48 7.80 -9.46 16.17
CA GLY A 48 7.59 -8.22 16.93
C GLY A 48 8.18 -6.96 16.30
N GLY A 49 8.94 -7.08 15.21
CA GLY A 49 9.43 -5.94 14.43
C GLY A 49 8.34 -5.34 13.54
N VAL A 50 8.58 -4.10 13.10
CA VAL A 50 7.67 -3.35 12.21
C VAL A 50 8.46 -2.66 11.10
N SER A 51 7.84 -2.52 9.93
CA SER A 51 8.34 -1.69 8.84
C SER A 51 7.27 -0.69 8.41
N PHE A 52 7.64 0.58 8.26
CA PHE A 52 6.77 1.62 7.73
C PHE A 52 7.12 1.93 6.27
N HIS A 53 6.11 2.22 5.46
CA HIS A 53 6.32 2.72 4.10
C HIS A 53 5.26 3.76 3.72
N HIS A 54 5.66 4.71 2.89
CA HIS A 54 4.74 5.70 2.33
C HIS A 54 3.76 5.04 1.35
N GLY A 55 2.54 5.59 1.20
CA GLY A 55 1.49 5.07 0.30
C GLY A 55 1.89 5.00 -1.17
N LEU A 56 2.83 5.85 -1.61
CA LEU A 56 3.40 5.85 -2.96
C LEU A 56 4.64 4.96 -3.13
N THR A 57 5.13 4.32 -2.06
CA THR A 57 6.34 3.50 -2.17
C THR A 57 6.05 2.24 -2.96
N TRP A 58 6.81 1.99 -4.03
CA TRP A 58 6.80 0.68 -4.68
C TRP A 58 7.38 -0.37 -3.73
N HIS A 59 6.56 -1.35 -3.40
CA HIS A 59 6.90 -2.42 -2.47
C HIS A 59 6.18 -3.71 -2.85
N GLY A 60 6.67 -4.81 -2.28
CA GLY A 60 6.17 -6.14 -2.55
C GLY A 60 7.05 -7.17 -1.86
N SER A 61 6.57 -8.40 -1.84
CA SER A 61 7.26 -9.51 -1.22
C SER A 61 7.31 -10.69 -2.20
N GLY A 62 8.45 -11.36 -2.27
CA GLY A 62 8.58 -12.59 -3.05
C GLY A 62 7.91 -13.79 -2.37
N LEU A 63 7.99 -14.92 -3.08
CA LEU A 63 7.57 -16.25 -2.60
C LEU A 63 8.27 -16.61 -1.28
N ASN A 64 7.53 -17.33 -0.44
CA ASN A 64 8.10 -17.92 0.76
C ASN A 64 8.63 -19.32 0.44
N ASN A 65 9.96 -19.45 0.33
CA ASN A 65 10.63 -20.72 0.03
C ASN A 65 11.03 -21.49 1.31
N SER A 66 10.63 -21.02 2.49
CA SER A 66 10.90 -21.72 3.75
C SER A 66 9.78 -22.70 4.10
N GLN A 67 10.05 -23.61 5.03
CA GLN A 67 9.05 -24.54 5.56
C GLN A 67 8.09 -23.89 6.56
N ASN A 68 8.35 -22.64 6.98
CA ASN A 68 7.58 -21.94 7.99
C ASN A 68 6.64 -20.92 7.35
N HIS A 69 5.44 -20.75 7.91
CA HIS A 69 4.50 -19.73 7.42
C HIS A 69 4.99 -18.32 7.75
N ARG A 70 5.04 -17.44 6.73
CA ARG A 70 5.25 -16.00 6.92
C ARG A 70 3.92 -15.33 7.26
N ARG A 71 3.74 -14.92 8.52
CA ARG A 71 2.55 -14.20 9.00
C ARG A 71 2.89 -12.74 9.28
N ALA A 72 2.00 -11.82 8.87
CA ALA A 72 2.13 -10.39 9.13
C ALA A 72 0.76 -9.77 9.36
N LEU A 73 0.72 -8.70 10.16
CA LEU A 73 -0.41 -7.80 10.28
C LEU A 73 -0.07 -6.50 9.53
N VAL A 74 -1.02 -5.98 8.76
CA VAL A 74 -0.86 -4.73 8.02
C VAL A 74 -1.96 -3.77 8.45
N ALA A 75 -1.58 -2.55 8.80
CA ALA A 75 -2.48 -1.45 9.06
C ALA A 75 -2.16 -0.29 8.11
N HIS A 76 -3.19 0.30 7.50
CA HIS A 76 -3.07 1.54 6.74
C HIS A 76 -3.51 2.69 7.63
N CYS A 77 -2.63 3.67 7.81
CA CYS A 77 -2.94 4.93 8.47
C CYS A 77 -3.07 6.01 7.39
N VAL A 78 -4.07 6.87 7.52
CA VAL A 78 -4.34 8.00 6.63
C VAL A 78 -4.43 9.27 7.47
N PRO A 79 -4.27 10.47 6.86
CA PRO A 79 -4.57 11.73 7.53
C PRO A 79 -5.96 11.73 8.17
N ASP A 80 -6.14 12.47 9.25
CA ASP A 80 -7.41 12.62 9.96
C ASP A 80 -8.48 13.31 9.11
N ASP A 81 -8.07 14.16 8.19
CA ASP A 81 -8.93 14.86 7.23
C ASP A 81 -9.15 14.09 5.91
N ALA A 82 -8.73 12.82 5.86
CA ALA A 82 -8.93 11.98 4.68
C ALA A 82 -10.42 11.79 4.38
N LYS A 83 -10.74 11.65 3.09
CA LYS A 83 -12.10 11.39 2.60
C LYS A 83 -12.15 10.24 1.62
N PHE A 84 -13.29 9.57 1.53
CA PHE A 84 -13.60 8.68 0.44
C PHE A 84 -13.50 9.45 -0.88
N HIS A 85 -12.66 8.97 -1.79
CA HIS A 85 -12.57 9.56 -3.12
C HIS A 85 -13.95 9.52 -3.82
N PRO A 86 -14.38 10.53 -4.60
CA PRO A 86 -15.70 10.52 -5.21
C PRO A 86 -15.91 9.37 -6.20
N THR A 87 -14.90 9.07 -7.02
CA THR A 87 -15.00 8.10 -8.12
C THR A 87 -14.08 6.88 -8.04
N ASN A 88 -12.95 6.94 -7.31
CA ASN A 88 -11.99 5.85 -7.27
C ASN A 88 -12.43 4.72 -6.33
N CYS A 89 -13.07 3.69 -6.87
CA CYS A 89 -13.55 2.52 -6.14
C CYS A 89 -12.65 1.28 -6.27
N GLY A 90 -11.45 1.43 -6.85
CA GLY A 90 -10.52 0.32 -7.09
C GLY A 90 -9.79 -0.15 -5.83
N GLY A 91 -9.09 -1.29 -5.95
CA GLY A 91 -8.23 -1.83 -4.89
C GLY A 91 -8.95 -2.02 -3.54
N THR A 92 -8.36 -1.48 -2.48
CA THR A 92 -8.92 -1.51 -1.11
C THR A 92 -10.18 -0.65 -0.96
N GLY A 93 -10.43 0.30 -1.88
CA GLY A 93 -11.63 1.14 -1.87
C GLY A 93 -12.92 0.33 -1.88
N ARG A 94 -12.95 -0.83 -2.56
CA ARG A 94 -14.11 -1.75 -2.55
C ARG A 94 -14.42 -2.32 -1.16
N ILE A 95 -13.42 -2.46 -0.30
CA ILE A 95 -13.57 -2.97 1.07
C ILE A 95 -13.99 -1.82 1.99
N TYR A 96 -13.24 -0.72 1.98
CA TYR A 96 -13.47 0.40 2.90
C TYR A 96 -14.81 1.11 2.66
N ARG A 97 -15.29 1.16 1.42
CA ARG A 97 -16.58 1.78 1.09
C ARG A 97 -17.79 1.09 1.71
N LYS A 98 -17.66 -0.14 2.21
CA LYS A 98 -18.72 -0.80 2.99
C LYS A 98 -19.03 -0.05 4.30
N TYR A 99 -18.11 0.78 4.76
CA TYR A 99 -18.22 1.60 5.97
C TYR A 99 -18.49 3.08 5.66
N LYS A 100 -18.71 3.43 4.40
CA LYS A 100 -19.09 4.79 3.99
C LYS A 100 -20.53 5.06 4.38
N MET A 101 -20.76 6.14 5.12
CA MET A 101 -22.10 6.58 5.48
C MET A 101 -22.80 7.24 4.28
N ASN A 102 -24.14 7.21 4.28
CA ASN A 102 -24.92 7.90 3.25
C ASN A 102 -24.66 9.41 3.30
N ASN A 103 -24.65 10.07 2.13
CA ASN A 103 -24.55 11.52 1.98
C ASN A 103 -23.28 12.18 2.57
N THR A 104 -22.21 11.42 2.82
CA THR A 104 -20.92 11.96 3.23
C THR A 104 -19.77 11.16 2.64
N ASP A 105 -18.64 11.83 2.42
CA ASP A 105 -17.37 11.22 2.05
C ASP A 105 -16.39 11.17 3.23
N GLU A 106 -16.78 11.65 4.42
CA GLU A 106 -15.94 11.57 5.60
C GLU A 106 -15.73 10.13 6.07
N LEU A 107 -14.56 9.86 6.65
CA LEU A 107 -14.25 8.59 7.31
C LEU A 107 -14.83 8.63 8.73
N ASN A 108 -15.91 7.88 8.98
CA ASN A 108 -16.54 7.85 10.30
C ASN A 108 -15.64 7.15 11.35
N GLU A 109 -15.39 7.81 12.48
CA GLU A 109 -14.49 7.32 13.54
C GLU A 109 -14.89 5.97 14.13
N SER A 110 -16.17 5.57 14.05
CA SER A 110 -16.62 4.24 14.50
C SER A 110 -15.96 3.11 13.69
N PHE A 111 -15.47 3.40 12.49
CA PHE A 111 -14.82 2.45 11.59
C PHE A 111 -13.36 2.83 11.27
N PHE A 112 -13.04 4.13 11.37
CA PHE A 112 -11.72 4.70 11.07
C PHE A 112 -11.27 5.59 12.25
N PRO A 113 -10.88 4.99 13.39
CA PRO A 113 -10.63 5.74 14.61
C PRO A 113 -9.40 6.64 14.51
N ILE A 114 -9.49 7.82 15.13
CA ILE A 114 -8.33 8.71 15.34
C ILE A 114 -7.33 8.00 16.26
N LEU A 115 -6.05 7.98 15.85
CA LEU A 115 -5.00 7.26 16.56
C LEU A 115 -4.41 8.06 17.72
N TRP A 116 -4.26 9.37 17.57
CA TRP A 116 -3.81 10.30 18.60
C TRP A 116 -4.30 11.71 18.28
N GLN A 117 -4.33 12.56 19.31
CA GLN A 117 -4.56 14.00 19.19
C GLN A 117 -3.38 14.71 19.85
N ASP A 118 -3.00 15.87 19.31
CA ASP A 118 -2.02 16.73 19.99
C ASP A 118 -2.57 17.14 21.35
N LYS A 119 -1.69 17.19 22.35
CA LYS A 119 -2.03 17.56 23.72
C LYS A 119 -2.25 19.05 23.89
#